data_AF-Q5DG37-F1
#
_entry.id   AF-Q5DG37-F1
#
_cell.length_a   1.000
_cell.length_b   1.000
_cell.length_c   1.000
_cell.angle_alpha   90.00
_cell.angle_beta   90.00
_cell.angle_gamma   90.00
#
_symmetry.space_group_name_H-M   'P 1'
#
loop_
_entity.id
_entity.type
_entity.pdbx_description
1 polymer ?
#
loop_
_entity_poly.entity_id
_entity_poly.type
_entity_poly.pdbx_seq_one_letter_code
_entity_poly.pdbx_strand_id
1 'polypeptide(L)'
;MKDVDQQHVTPLLIQSSKINGWLLSRKIIQADYPRKLKEIVCKVNEYVDKSPELTVKIFDNSSLYLGCREVLDALSQTDNKTDFFGRSSPLVRAWTEIVSLFQKNNLYLAEVGDSIKELAGVQVPRCKMFVSDKQKNLLDLRQKLKERNLNLNRKEELLEKVYKEFQVDVEEKNIRLRLLEEAENVPIFLTAFVQSLASLETALQLYIRFRCFVMAGFQDVGRNHEKFSDCCPTLNY
;
A
#
# COMPACT_ATOMS: atom_id res chain seq x y z
N MET A 1 -43.71 16.02 54.49
CA MET A 1 -42.44 16.13 55.27
C MET A 1 -41.60 14.93 54.90
N LYS A 2 -40.49 14.98 54.17
CA LYS A 2 -39.69 16.03 53.53
C LYS A 2 -39.17 15.39 52.24
N ASP A 3 -39.16 16.18 51.17
CA ASP A 3 -38.53 15.86 49.90
C ASP A 3 -37.09 15.38 50.12
N VAL A 4 -36.77 14.20 49.60
CA VAL A 4 -35.40 13.74 49.45
C VAL A 4 -34.91 14.37 48.15
N ASP A 5 -34.20 15.48 48.29
CA ASP A 5 -33.51 16.17 47.20
C ASP A 5 -32.69 15.17 46.37
N GLN A 6 -33.24 14.78 45.23
CA GLN A 6 -32.49 14.18 44.14
C GLN A 6 -31.51 15.24 43.64
N GLN A 7 -30.31 15.27 44.20
CA GLN A 7 -29.21 16.04 43.67
C GLN A 7 -28.95 15.59 42.23
N HIS A 8 -29.49 16.34 41.28
CA HIS A 8 -29.11 16.28 39.88
C HIS A 8 -27.61 16.59 39.78
N VAL A 9 -26.75 15.57 39.83
CA VAL A 9 -25.32 15.71 39.57
C VAL A 9 -25.19 16.05 38.08
N THR A 10 -25.12 17.34 37.79
CA THR A 10 -24.86 17.83 36.43
C THR A 10 -23.50 17.26 35.98
N PRO A 11 -23.39 16.67 34.78
CA PRO A 11 -22.14 16.06 34.34
C PRO A 11 -21.04 17.10 34.28
N LEU A 12 -19.92 16.79 34.93
CA LEU A 12 -18.75 17.64 34.98
C LEU A 12 -17.99 17.55 33.65
N LEU A 13 -18.08 18.59 32.82
CA LEU A 13 -17.32 18.69 31.57
C LEU A 13 -15.94 19.29 31.84
N ILE A 14 -14.88 18.49 31.67
CA ILE A 14 -13.49 18.94 31.79
C ILE A 14 -12.75 18.60 30.50
N GLN A 15 -12.01 19.58 29.97
CA GLN A 15 -11.09 19.36 28.87
C GLN A 15 -9.90 18.50 29.35
N SER A 16 -9.56 17.44 28.62
CA SER A 16 -8.47 16.50 28.98
C SER A 16 -7.13 17.19 29.26
N SER A 17 -6.79 18.24 28.51
CA SER A 17 -5.55 19.00 28.70
C SER A 17 -5.50 19.80 30.02
N LYS A 18 -6.65 20.07 30.64
CA LYS A 18 -6.79 20.89 31.84
C LYS A 18 -7.10 20.07 33.10
N ILE A 19 -7.17 18.75 33.01
CA ILE A 19 -7.63 17.89 34.11
C ILE A 19 -6.79 18.08 35.39
N ASN A 20 -5.46 18.03 35.30
CA ASN A 20 -4.58 18.20 36.46
C ASN A 20 -4.59 19.64 36.99
N GLY A 21 -4.70 20.64 36.12
CA GLY A 21 -4.91 22.03 36.52
C GLY A 21 -6.23 22.23 37.27
N TRP A 22 -7.29 21.56 36.83
CA TRP A 22 -8.59 21.56 37.51
C TRP A 22 -8.51 20.90 38.89
N LEU A 23 -7.84 19.75 39.00
CA LEU A 23 -7.61 19.06 40.28
C LEU A 23 -6.80 19.93 41.27
N LEU A 24 -5.75 20.60 40.79
CA LEU A 24 -4.95 21.54 41.59
C LEU A 24 -5.76 22.74 42.07
N SER A 25 -6.56 23.35 41.20
CA SER A 25 -7.35 24.54 41.53
C SER A 25 -8.34 24.30 42.68
N ARG A 26 -8.79 23.04 42.85
CA ARG A 26 -9.71 22.61 43.91
C ARG A 26 -9.00 21.99 45.11
N LYS A 27 -7.66 21.97 45.12
CA LYS A 27 -6.84 21.35 46.17
C LYS A 27 -7.14 19.86 46.39
N ILE A 28 -7.62 19.16 45.35
CA ILE A 28 -7.85 17.71 45.39
C ILE A 28 -6.50 16.97 45.39
N ILE A 29 -5.55 17.51 44.62
CA ILE A 29 -4.14 17.12 44.59
C ILE A 29 -3.26 18.30 45.05
N GLN A 30 -2.06 17.99 45.55
CA GLN A 30 -1.09 18.98 46.02
C GLN A 30 -0.14 19.39 44.89
N ALA A 31 0.44 20.60 44.95
CA ALA A 31 1.35 21.10 43.91
C ALA A 31 2.65 20.30 43.78
N ASP A 32 3.03 19.56 44.81
CA ASP A 32 4.21 18.68 44.83
C ASP A 32 3.91 17.27 44.28
N TYR A 33 2.71 17.03 43.73
CA TYR A 33 2.33 15.75 43.13
C TYR A 33 3.32 15.23 42.08
N PRO A 34 3.95 16.04 41.21
CA PRO A 34 4.84 15.50 40.17
C PRO A 34 6.09 14.86 40.77
N ARG A 35 6.59 15.41 41.89
CA ARG A 35 7.74 14.86 42.60
C ARG A 35 7.37 13.54 43.27
N LYS A 36 6.25 13.52 44.02
CA LYS A 36 5.75 12.30 44.68
C LYS A 36 5.42 11.20 43.69
N LEU A 37 4.86 11.56 42.53
CA LEU A 37 4.54 10.61 41.47
C LEU A 37 5.81 9.98 40.91
N LYS A 38 6.87 10.76 40.66
CA LYS A 38 8.18 10.24 40.23
C LYS A 38 8.78 9.26 41.23
N GLU A 39 8.70 9.57 42.53
CA GLU A 39 9.18 8.66 43.59
C GLU A 39 8.44 7.32 43.56
N ILE A 40 7.11 7.34 43.34
CA ILE A 40 6.31 6.11 43.20
C ILE A 40 6.68 5.35 41.92
N VAL A 41 6.84 6.05 40.79
CA VAL A 41 7.25 5.42 39.51
C VAL A 41 8.60 4.73 39.66
N CYS A 42 9.58 5.36 40.31
CA CYS A 42 10.88 4.74 40.60
C CYS A 42 10.73 3.47 41.44
N LYS A 43 9.94 3.52 42.51
CA LYS A 43 9.65 2.34 43.33
C LYS A 43 9.01 1.23 42.50
N VAL A 44 8.02 1.54 41.66
CA VAL A 44 7.38 0.55 40.79
C VAL A 44 8.41 -0.11 39.88
N ASN A 45 9.26 0.68 39.21
CA ASN A 45 10.31 0.15 38.33
C ASN A 45 11.28 -0.78 39.09
N GLU A 46 11.68 -0.43 40.31
CA GLU A 46 12.55 -1.29 41.13
C GLU A 46 11.92 -2.67 41.43
N TYR A 47 10.59 -2.74 41.59
CA TYR A 47 9.89 -4.02 41.79
C TYR A 47 9.64 -4.76 40.48
N VAL A 48 9.40 -4.04 39.39
CA VAL A 48 9.27 -4.61 38.04
C VAL A 48 10.58 -5.26 37.59
N ASP A 49 11.71 -4.61 37.81
CA ASP A 49 13.04 -5.14 37.46
C ASP A 49 13.35 -6.46 38.20
N LYS A 50 12.83 -6.61 39.42
CA LYS A 50 12.99 -7.83 40.23
C LYS A 50 12.05 -8.96 39.80
N SER A 51 11.02 -8.68 39.02
CA SER A 51 9.97 -9.64 38.66
C SER A 51 9.40 -9.32 37.27
N PRO A 52 10.12 -9.69 36.19
CA PRO A 52 9.79 -9.29 34.83
C PRO A 52 8.44 -9.82 34.33
N GLU A 53 7.91 -10.88 34.94
CA GLU A 53 6.58 -11.45 34.64
C GLU A 53 5.43 -10.46 34.90
N LEU A 54 5.63 -9.49 35.80
CA LEU A 54 4.64 -8.47 36.14
C LEU A 54 4.64 -7.30 35.14
N THR A 55 5.72 -7.12 34.39
CA THR A 55 5.93 -6.02 33.43
C THR A 55 4.80 -5.93 32.40
N VAL A 56 4.47 -7.06 31.76
CA VAL A 56 3.49 -7.10 30.67
C VAL A 56 2.14 -6.57 31.12
N LYS A 57 1.66 -7.03 32.30
CA LYS A 57 0.37 -6.61 32.85
C LYS A 57 0.32 -5.13 33.22
N ILE A 58 1.44 -4.56 33.66
CA ILE A 58 1.49 -3.15 34.09
C ILE A 58 1.48 -2.22 32.88
N PHE A 59 2.25 -2.52 31.84
CA PHE A 59 2.42 -1.63 30.68
C PHE A 59 1.36 -1.83 29.59
N ASP A 60 0.56 -2.89 29.65
CA ASP A 60 -0.65 -3.03 28.82
C ASP A 60 -1.74 -2.03 29.23
N ASN A 61 -1.66 -1.50 30.45
CA ASN A 61 -2.60 -0.53 30.96
C ASN A 61 -2.27 0.91 30.55
N SER A 62 -3.32 1.69 30.27
CA SER A 62 -3.20 3.10 29.89
C SER A 62 -2.66 4.02 31.00
N SER A 63 -2.66 3.55 32.26
CA SER A 63 -2.17 4.29 33.41
C SER A 63 -1.44 3.35 34.35
N LEU A 64 -0.36 3.82 34.95
CA LEU A 64 0.48 3.03 35.85
C LEU A 64 -0.29 2.58 37.11
N TYR A 65 -1.18 3.42 37.64
CA TYR A 65 -2.00 3.08 38.80
C TYR A 65 -2.92 1.89 38.52
N LEU A 66 -3.62 1.90 37.37
CA LEU A 66 -4.50 0.80 36.99
C LEU A 66 -3.71 -0.50 36.81
N GLY A 67 -2.54 -0.44 36.17
CA GLY A 67 -1.66 -1.60 36.04
C GLY A 67 -1.19 -2.16 37.39
N CYS A 68 -0.78 -1.29 38.33
CA CYS A 68 -0.39 -1.72 39.67
C CYS A 68 -1.56 -2.37 40.44
N ARG A 69 -2.78 -1.86 40.24
CA ARG A 69 -3.99 -2.41 40.87
C ARG A 69 -4.35 -3.78 40.29
N GLU A 70 -4.30 -3.96 38.98
CA GLU A 70 -4.55 -5.25 38.35
C GLU A 70 -3.51 -6.31 38.77
N VAL A 71 -2.24 -5.91 38.89
CA VAL A 71 -1.20 -6.78 39.44
C VAL A 71 -1.52 -7.17 40.89
N LEU A 72 -1.91 -6.21 41.73
CA LEU A 72 -2.29 -6.51 43.11
C LEU A 72 -3.50 -7.47 43.17
N ASP A 73 -4.52 -7.24 42.35
CA ASP A 73 -5.71 -8.10 42.29
C ASP A 73 -5.33 -9.51 41.81
N ALA A 74 -4.48 -9.64 40.79
CA ALA A 74 -3.98 -10.93 40.32
C ALA A 74 -3.14 -11.67 41.38
N LEU A 75 -2.27 -10.95 42.08
CA LEU A 75 -1.45 -11.51 43.17
C LEU A 75 -2.30 -11.96 44.35
N SER A 76 -3.36 -11.21 44.69
CA SER A 76 -4.28 -11.58 45.77
C SER A 76 -5.04 -12.87 45.50
N GLN A 77 -5.30 -13.20 44.22
CA GLN A 77 -5.96 -14.43 43.81
C GLN A 77 -5.01 -15.63 43.71
N THR A 78 -3.75 -15.38 43.40
CA THR A 78 -2.76 -16.43 43.13
C THR A 78 -1.90 -16.79 44.34
N ASP A 79 -1.67 -15.83 45.25
CA ASP A 79 -0.75 -15.99 46.36
C ASP A 79 -1.50 -16.10 47.70
N ASN A 80 -2.04 -17.30 47.96
CA ASN A 80 -2.69 -17.64 49.23
C ASN A 80 -1.68 -18.01 50.34
N LYS A 81 -0.37 -17.82 50.11
CA LYS A 81 0.66 -18.13 51.10
C LYS A 81 0.72 -17.03 52.14
N THR A 82 0.40 -17.38 53.38
CA THR A 82 0.58 -16.52 54.54
C THR A 82 1.83 -16.92 55.30
N ASP A 83 2.56 -15.93 55.82
CA ASP A 83 3.69 -16.17 56.73
C ASP A 83 3.18 -16.90 58.00
N PHE A 84 4.10 -17.43 58.81
CA PHE A 84 3.80 -18.08 60.10
C PHE A 84 2.87 -17.27 61.03
N PHE A 85 2.81 -15.95 60.87
CA PHE A 85 1.93 -15.04 61.62
C PHE A 85 0.61 -14.69 60.90
N GLY A 86 0.21 -15.41 59.86
CA GLY A 86 -1.03 -15.17 59.12
C GLY A 86 -1.03 -13.92 58.23
N ARG A 87 0.15 -13.35 57.95
CA ARG A 87 0.30 -12.12 57.15
C ARG A 87 0.53 -12.47 55.68
N SER A 88 -0.02 -11.69 54.74
CA SER A 88 0.14 -11.87 53.28
C SER A 88 1.59 -11.90 52.83
N SER A 89 1.92 -12.48 51.67
CA SER A 89 3.31 -12.59 51.21
C SER A 89 4.04 -11.22 51.11
N PRO A 90 5.38 -11.19 51.22
CA PRO A 90 6.16 -9.96 51.10
C PRO A 90 5.90 -9.19 49.80
N LEU A 91 5.66 -9.92 48.71
CA LEU A 91 5.38 -9.35 47.40
C LEU A 91 3.99 -8.71 47.38
N VAL A 92 2.95 -9.38 47.89
CA VAL A 92 1.61 -8.80 48.04
C VAL A 92 1.67 -7.53 48.91
N ARG A 93 2.40 -7.55 50.03
CA ARG A 93 2.56 -6.37 50.90
C ARG A 93 3.22 -5.19 50.17
N ALA A 94 4.29 -5.44 49.41
CA ALA A 94 4.96 -4.38 48.65
C ALA A 94 4.01 -3.71 47.64
N TRP A 95 3.24 -4.50 46.87
CA TRP A 95 2.26 -3.96 45.93
C TRP A 95 1.08 -3.27 46.62
N THR A 96 0.62 -3.76 47.77
CA THR A 96 -0.39 -3.04 48.58
C THR A 96 0.13 -1.68 49.06
N GLU A 97 1.41 -1.59 49.46
CA GLU A 97 2.02 -0.34 49.87
C GLU A 97 2.09 0.64 48.70
N ILE A 98 2.52 0.19 47.52
CA ILE A 98 2.57 1.01 46.29
C ILE A 98 1.18 1.58 45.96
N VAL A 99 0.14 0.73 45.95
CA VAL A 99 -1.24 1.17 45.68
C VAL A 99 -1.71 2.17 46.74
N SER A 100 -1.35 1.96 48.02
CA SER A 100 -1.68 2.91 49.09
C SER A 100 -0.97 4.27 48.93
N LEU A 101 0.26 4.29 48.41
CA LEU A 101 1.00 5.52 48.13
C LEU A 101 0.33 6.31 47.01
N PHE A 102 -0.20 5.64 45.99
CA PHE A 102 -1.01 6.30 44.95
C PHE A 102 -2.31 6.88 45.49
N GLN A 103 -3.00 6.17 46.41
CA GLN A 103 -4.24 6.65 47.02
C GLN A 103 -4.03 7.81 47.98
N LYS A 104 -2.88 7.86 48.65
CA LYS A 104 -2.50 8.96 49.54
C LYS A 104 -2.42 10.26 48.73
N ASN A 105 -3.07 11.32 49.21
CA ASN A 105 -3.15 12.63 48.55
C ASN A 105 -3.75 12.59 47.12
N ASN A 106 -4.52 11.56 46.79
CA ASN A 106 -5.18 11.38 45.49
C ASN A 106 -4.22 11.41 44.28
N LEU A 107 -2.98 10.91 44.45
CA LEU A 107 -1.97 10.93 43.39
C LEU A 107 -2.38 10.08 42.18
N TYR A 108 -3.18 9.03 42.39
CA TYR A 108 -3.76 8.22 41.31
C TYR A 108 -4.59 9.06 40.32
N LEU A 109 -5.31 10.08 40.78
CA LEU A 109 -6.09 10.96 39.89
C LEU A 109 -5.17 11.81 39.00
N ALA A 110 -4.04 12.26 39.55
CA ALA A 110 -3.07 13.05 38.83
C ALA A 110 -2.38 12.23 37.73
N GLU A 111 -1.99 10.99 38.06
CA GLU A 111 -1.36 10.07 37.11
C GLU A 111 -2.32 9.69 35.98
N VAL A 112 -3.53 9.25 36.31
CA VAL A 112 -4.57 8.96 35.32
C VAL A 112 -4.88 10.20 34.48
N GLY A 113 -4.86 11.39 35.08
CA GLY A 113 -5.03 12.66 34.37
C GLY A 113 -3.91 12.95 33.37
N ASP A 114 -2.65 12.69 33.73
CA ASP A 114 -1.50 12.84 32.82
C ASP A 114 -1.59 11.81 31.68
N SER A 115 -1.96 10.57 32.00
CA SER A 115 -2.18 9.49 31.03
C SER A 115 -3.32 9.80 30.05
N ILE A 116 -4.45 10.33 30.51
CA ILE A 116 -5.56 10.79 29.65
C ILE A 116 -5.11 11.94 28.75
N LYS A 117 -4.32 12.88 29.28
CA LYS A 117 -3.80 14.02 28.52
C LYS A 117 -2.89 13.54 27.39
N GLU A 118 -2.01 12.57 27.65
CA GLU A 118 -1.15 11.97 26.63
C GLU A 118 -1.97 11.19 25.59
N LEU A 119 -2.90 10.35 26.05
CA LEU A 119 -3.76 9.54 25.19
C LEU A 119 -4.57 10.43 24.23
N ALA A 120 -5.27 11.44 24.77
CA ALA A 120 -6.13 12.31 23.98
C ALA A 120 -5.33 13.31 23.12
N GLY A 121 -4.19 13.81 23.64
CA GLY A 121 -3.41 14.87 23.01
C GLY A 121 -2.40 14.38 21.97
N VAL A 122 -1.86 13.16 22.14
CA VAL A 122 -0.75 12.64 21.32
C VAL A 122 -1.15 11.34 20.64
N GLN A 123 -1.54 10.33 21.41
CA GLN A 123 -1.73 8.98 20.87
C GLN A 123 -2.92 8.91 19.90
N VAL A 124 -4.07 9.47 20.28
CA VAL A 124 -5.27 9.48 19.42
C VAL A 124 -5.03 10.25 18.11
N PRO A 125 -4.50 11.48 18.11
CA PRO A 125 -4.14 12.17 16.86
C PRO A 125 -3.14 11.41 15.99
N ARG A 126 -2.11 10.81 16.60
CA ARG A 126 -1.12 10.00 15.88
C ARG A 126 -1.76 8.78 15.21
N CYS A 127 -2.64 8.08 15.92
CA CYS A 127 -3.40 6.97 15.35
C CYS A 127 -4.28 7.43 14.18
N LYS A 128 -4.95 8.59 14.31
CA LYS A 128 -5.75 9.15 13.21
C LYS A 128 -4.91 9.47 11.98
N MET A 129 -3.71 10.05 12.15
CA MET A 129 -2.79 10.30 11.06
C MET A 129 -2.37 8.99 10.37
N PHE A 130 -1.96 8.00 11.16
CA PHE A 130 -1.55 6.69 10.64
C PHE A 130 -2.68 6.01 9.85
N VAL A 131 -3.91 6.04 10.37
CA VAL A 131 -5.09 5.50 9.68
C VAL A 131 -5.33 6.24 8.36
N SER A 132 -5.26 7.58 8.36
CA SER A 132 -5.43 8.38 7.13
C SER A 132 -4.37 8.05 6.07
N ASP A 133 -3.12 7.91 6.47
CA ASP A 133 -2.03 7.56 5.55
C ASP A 133 -2.21 6.15 4.98
N LYS A 134 -2.62 5.18 5.80
CA LYS A 134 -2.93 3.84 5.31
C LYS A 134 -4.13 3.83 4.37
N GLN A 135 -5.16 4.63 4.64
CA GLN A 135 -6.31 4.77 3.75
C GLN A 135 -5.91 5.35 2.39
N LYS A 136 -5.06 6.39 2.36
CA LYS A 136 -4.52 6.93 1.09
C LYS A 136 -3.74 5.87 0.30
N ASN A 137 -2.83 5.16 0.96
CA ASN A 137 -2.07 4.08 0.33
C ASN A 137 -2.98 2.97 -0.24
N LEU A 138 -4.05 2.61 0.47
CA LEU A 138 -5.01 1.62 -0.01
C LEU A 138 -5.77 2.11 -1.25
N LEU A 139 -6.12 3.39 -1.32
CA LEU A 139 -6.76 3.98 -2.51
C LEU A 139 -5.83 3.95 -3.72
N ASP A 140 -4.57 4.36 -3.54
CA ASP A 140 -3.56 4.34 -4.62
C ASP A 140 -3.31 2.92 -5.14
N LEU A 141 -3.22 1.94 -4.23
CA LEU A 141 -3.06 0.53 -4.61
C LEU A 141 -4.27 0.01 -5.37
N ARG A 142 -5.50 0.37 -4.95
CA ARG A 142 -6.73 0.01 -5.66
C ARG A 142 -6.76 0.62 -7.06
N GLN A 143 -6.33 1.87 -7.23
CA GLN A 143 -6.25 2.50 -8.54
C GLN A 143 -5.23 1.78 -9.44
N LYS A 144 -4.02 1.51 -8.93
CA LYS A 144 -2.99 0.76 -9.66
C LYS A 144 -3.46 -0.64 -10.07
N LEU A 145 -4.23 -1.32 -9.23
CA LEU A 145 -4.82 -2.62 -9.57
C LEU A 145 -5.84 -2.49 -10.70
N LYS A 146 -6.72 -1.48 -10.67
CA LYS A 146 -7.67 -1.23 -11.77
C LYS A 146 -6.97 -0.95 -13.09
N GLU A 147 -5.94 -0.09 -13.08
CA GLU A 147 -5.15 0.22 -14.28
C GLU A 147 -4.43 -1.02 -14.81
N ARG A 148 -3.85 -1.85 -13.93
CA ARG A 148 -3.20 -3.11 -14.33
C ARG A 148 -4.18 -4.11 -14.92
N ASN A 149 -5.35 -4.29 -14.32
CA ASN A 149 -6.38 -5.18 -14.86
C ASN A 149 -6.87 -4.71 -16.23
N LEU A 150 -7.08 -3.41 -16.39
CA LEU A 150 -7.50 -2.84 -17.67
C LEU A 150 -6.40 -3.00 -18.75
N ASN A 151 -5.13 -2.85 -18.37
CA ASN A 151 -4.01 -3.11 -19.27
C ASN A 151 -3.84 -4.60 -19.60
N LEU A 152 -4.14 -5.48 -18.64
CA LEU A 152 -4.12 -6.93 -18.82
C LEU A 152 -5.21 -7.33 -19.84
N ASN A 153 -6.45 -6.90 -19.63
CA ASN A 153 -7.56 -7.15 -20.56
C ASN A 153 -7.24 -6.64 -21.98
N ARG A 154 -6.67 -5.43 -22.11
CA ARG A 154 -6.25 -4.90 -23.42
C ARG A 154 -5.21 -5.80 -24.11
N LYS A 155 -4.26 -6.35 -23.34
CA LYS A 155 -3.25 -7.26 -23.88
C LYS A 155 -3.87 -8.61 -24.27
N GLU A 156 -4.79 -9.13 -23.48
CA GLU A 156 -5.56 -10.35 -23.82
C GLU A 156 -6.36 -10.15 -25.10
N GLU A 157 -7.10 -9.03 -25.23
CA GLU A 157 -7.84 -8.68 -26.45
C GLU A 157 -6.92 -8.58 -27.68
N LEU A 158 -5.72 -8.00 -27.53
CA LEU A 158 -4.73 -7.94 -28.61
C LEU A 158 -4.21 -9.32 -28.98
N LEU A 159 -3.92 -10.17 -27.97
CA LEU A 159 -3.51 -11.55 -28.21
C LEU A 159 -4.60 -12.34 -28.93
N GLU A 160 -5.86 -12.22 -28.53
CA GLU A 160 -6.98 -12.87 -29.20
C GLU A 160 -7.12 -12.43 -30.67
N LYS A 161 -6.91 -11.15 -30.97
CA LYS A 161 -6.93 -10.65 -32.36
C LYS A 161 -5.81 -11.28 -33.18
N VAL A 162 -4.59 -11.32 -32.64
CA VAL A 162 -3.44 -11.96 -33.30
C VAL A 162 -3.72 -13.44 -33.53
N TYR A 163 -4.24 -14.17 -32.54
CA TYR A 163 -4.58 -15.59 -32.73
C TYR A 163 -5.62 -15.81 -33.83
N LYS A 164 -6.62 -14.93 -33.95
CA LYS A 164 -7.60 -14.98 -35.04
C LYS A 164 -6.97 -14.66 -36.41
N GLU A 165 -6.11 -13.65 -36.50
CA GLU A 165 -5.43 -13.27 -37.75
C GLU A 165 -4.54 -14.40 -38.28
N PHE A 166 -3.79 -15.05 -37.39
CA PHE A 166 -2.91 -16.15 -37.76
C PHE A 166 -3.59 -17.53 -37.76
N GLN A 167 -4.89 -17.60 -37.47
CA GLN A 167 -5.67 -18.86 -37.39
C GLN A 167 -4.98 -19.92 -36.49
N VAL A 168 -4.43 -19.45 -35.36
CA VAL A 168 -3.75 -20.28 -34.36
C VAL A 168 -4.72 -20.55 -33.22
N ASP A 169 -4.77 -21.80 -32.76
CA ASP A 169 -5.64 -22.18 -31.65
C ASP A 169 -4.98 -21.88 -30.30
N VAL A 170 -5.76 -21.41 -29.33
CA VAL A 170 -5.23 -20.87 -28.05
C VAL A 170 -4.61 -21.97 -27.17
N GLU A 171 -4.97 -23.24 -27.40
CA GLU A 171 -4.49 -24.40 -26.65
C GLU A 171 -3.24 -25.07 -27.26
N GLU A 172 -2.71 -24.56 -28.38
CA GLU A 172 -1.51 -25.13 -29.00
C GLU A 172 -0.26 -24.90 -28.14
N LYS A 173 0.37 -25.98 -27.67
CA LYS A 173 1.53 -25.94 -26.78
C LYS A 173 2.76 -25.23 -27.36
N ASN A 174 2.89 -25.12 -28.69
CA ASN A 174 4.08 -24.59 -29.36
C ASN A 174 3.76 -23.68 -30.56
N ILE A 175 2.98 -22.62 -30.32
CA ILE A 175 2.65 -21.58 -31.31
C ILE A 175 3.90 -21.03 -32.01
N ARG A 176 5.01 -20.91 -31.28
CA ARG A 176 6.29 -20.42 -31.81
C ARG A 176 6.86 -21.31 -32.92
N LEU A 177 6.76 -22.65 -32.79
CA LEU A 177 7.28 -23.57 -33.80
C LEU A 177 6.43 -23.51 -35.07
N ARG A 178 5.10 -23.50 -34.93
CA ARG A 178 4.18 -23.37 -36.06
C ARG A 178 4.36 -22.05 -36.83
N LEU A 179 4.54 -20.93 -36.12
CA LEU A 179 4.84 -19.64 -36.76
C LEU A 179 6.19 -19.65 -37.48
N LEU A 180 7.19 -20.40 -37.00
CA LEU A 180 8.49 -20.53 -37.66
C LEU A 180 8.38 -21.39 -38.93
N GLU A 181 7.61 -22.48 -38.89
CA GLU A 181 7.32 -23.31 -40.07
C GLU A 181 6.55 -22.51 -41.13
N GLU A 182 5.54 -21.74 -40.73
CA GLU A 182 4.79 -20.89 -41.66
C GLU A 182 5.66 -19.77 -42.24
N ALA A 183 6.59 -19.20 -41.45
CA ALA A 183 7.53 -18.20 -41.92
C ALA A 183 8.50 -18.74 -42.99
N GLU A 184 8.78 -20.04 -43.01
CA GLU A 184 9.61 -20.69 -44.03
C GLU A 184 8.93 -20.73 -45.41
N ASN A 185 7.59 -20.70 -45.44
CA ASN A 185 6.82 -20.65 -46.68
C ASN A 185 6.81 -19.24 -47.32
N VAL A 186 7.08 -18.18 -46.54
CA VAL A 186 7.00 -16.78 -47.01
C VAL A 186 7.99 -16.46 -48.15
N PRO A 187 9.28 -16.84 -48.08
CA PRO A 187 10.21 -16.68 -49.22
C PRO A 187 9.74 -17.40 -50.48
N ILE A 188 9.11 -18.57 -50.34
CA ILE A 188 8.58 -19.36 -51.46
C ILE A 188 7.41 -18.62 -52.12
N PHE A 189 6.49 -18.06 -51.34
CA PHE A 189 5.42 -17.21 -51.88
C PHE A 189 5.94 -15.94 -52.56
N LEU A 190 6.92 -15.26 -51.96
CA LEU A 190 7.51 -14.04 -52.53
C LEU A 190 8.23 -14.32 -53.84
N THR A 191 9.00 -15.41 -53.92
CA THR A 191 9.68 -15.82 -55.16
C THR A 191 8.69 -16.18 -56.27
N ALA A 192 7.61 -16.90 -55.96
CA ALA A 192 6.53 -17.19 -56.90
C ALA A 192 5.82 -15.90 -57.37
N PHE A 193 5.63 -14.93 -56.47
CA PHE A 193 5.06 -13.62 -56.82
C PHE A 193 6.00 -12.81 -57.73
N VAL A 194 7.30 -12.79 -57.45
CA VAL A 194 8.29 -12.13 -58.33
C VAL A 194 8.32 -12.81 -59.71
N GLN A 195 8.23 -14.14 -59.75
CA GLN A 195 8.14 -14.88 -61.01
C GLN A 195 6.85 -14.57 -61.78
N SER A 196 5.71 -14.34 -61.11
CA SER A 196 4.48 -13.95 -61.78
C SER A 196 4.58 -12.54 -62.38
N LEU A 197 5.32 -11.63 -61.75
CA LEU A 197 5.61 -10.30 -62.28
C LEU A 197 6.52 -10.33 -63.52
N ALA A 198 7.31 -11.39 -63.73
CA ALA A 198 8.13 -11.54 -64.94
C ALA A 198 7.27 -11.61 -66.22
N SER A 199 6.00 -12.01 -66.12
CA SER A 199 5.06 -11.94 -67.26
C SER A 199 4.74 -10.50 -67.70
N LEU A 200 4.92 -9.53 -66.80
CA LEU A 200 4.71 -8.12 -67.04
C LEU A 200 5.93 -7.44 -67.67
N GLU A 201 7.08 -8.12 -67.68
CA GLU A 201 8.35 -7.67 -68.28
C GLU A 201 8.13 -7.23 -69.73
N THR A 202 7.40 -8.02 -70.52
CA THR A 202 7.11 -7.75 -71.94
C THR A 202 6.26 -6.51 -72.14
N ALA A 203 5.25 -6.30 -71.29
CA ALA A 203 4.41 -5.10 -71.32
C ALA A 203 5.21 -3.85 -70.90
N LEU A 204 6.10 -4.01 -69.91
CA LEU A 204 6.99 -2.96 -69.43
C LEU A 204 8.03 -2.60 -70.50
N GLN A 205 8.60 -3.59 -71.19
CA GLN A 205 9.52 -3.39 -72.31
C GLN A 205 8.83 -2.72 -73.50
N LEU A 206 7.59 -3.10 -73.84
CA LEU A 206 6.78 -2.40 -74.86
C LEU A 206 6.55 -0.94 -74.48
N TYR A 207 6.19 -0.67 -73.22
CA TYR A 207 5.99 0.69 -72.73
C TYR A 207 7.29 1.51 -72.76
N ILE A 208 8.42 0.94 -72.32
CA ILE A 208 9.74 1.59 -72.42
C ILE A 208 10.09 1.87 -73.87
N ARG A 209 9.92 0.90 -74.77
CA ARG A 209 10.21 1.02 -76.21
C ARG A 209 9.34 2.10 -76.85
N PHE A 210 8.05 2.12 -76.54
CA PHE A 210 7.10 3.12 -77.02
C PHE A 210 7.44 4.51 -76.49
N ARG A 211 7.74 4.64 -75.19
CA ARG A 211 8.19 5.90 -74.58
C ARG A 211 9.49 6.40 -75.21
N CYS A 212 10.47 5.53 -75.41
CA CYS A 212 11.73 5.88 -76.07
C CYS A 212 11.51 6.30 -77.52
N PHE A 213 10.62 5.62 -78.25
CA PHE A 213 10.26 6.02 -79.63
C PHE A 213 9.60 7.40 -79.66
N VAL A 214 8.61 7.64 -78.81
CA VAL A 214 7.93 8.95 -78.72
C VAL A 214 8.93 10.04 -78.33
N MET A 215 9.78 9.81 -77.33
CA MET A 215 10.78 10.79 -76.86
C MET A 215 11.95 10.99 -77.84
N ALA A 216 12.38 9.95 -78.56
CA ALA A 216 13.40 10.04 -79.61
C ALA A 216 12.87 10.74 -80.86
N GLY A 217 11.59 10.58 -81.19
CA GLY A 217 10.91 11.38 -82.22
C GLY A 217 10.86 12.88 -81.91
N PHE A 218 11.06 13.28 -80.64
CA PHE A 218 11.22 14.68 -80.23
C PHE A 218 12.69 15.12 -80.09
N GLN A 219 13.67 14.22 -80.23
CA GLN A 219 15.10 14.54 -80.09
C GLN A 219 15.91 14.42 -81.38
N ASP A 220 15.30 14.11 -82.53
CA ASP A 220 15.99 14.11 -83.82
C ASP A 220 16.08 15.52 -84.46
N VAL A 221 16.67 16.44 -83.71
CA VAL A 221 17.35 17.62 -84.25
C VAL A 221 18.81 17.53 -83.85
N GLY A 222 19.53 16.63 -84.51
CA GLY A 222 20.98 16.69 -84.63
C GLY A 222 21.77 15.62 -83.86
N ARG A 223 22.02 14.48 -84.51
CA ARG A 223 23.34 14.13 -85.05
C ARG A 223 23.36 12.71 -85.65
N ASN A 224 23.83 12.68 -86.90
CA ASN A 224 24.55 11.60 -87.58
C ASN A 224 23.82 10.25 -87.77
N HIS A 225 23.45 10.04 -89.03
CA HIS A 225 23.13 8.74 -89.64
C HIS A 225 24.13 7.65 -89.24
N GLU A 226 23.68 6.69 -88.45
CA GLU A 226 24.09 5.30 -88.62
C GLU A 226 22.85 4.45 -88.87
N LYS A 227 23.01 3.56 -89.85
CA LYS A 227 21.95 2.86 -90.58
C LYS A 227 21.09 2.01 -89.64
N PHE A 228 19.81 2.38 -89.50
CA PHE A 228 18.75 1.43 -89.19
C PHE A 228 18.16 0.90 -90.49
N SER A 229 18.90 0.01 -91.17
CA SER A 229 18.26 -0.91 -92.12
C SER A 229 17.83 -2.15 -91.35
N ASP A 230 16.59 -2.56 -91.61
CA ASP A 230 15.98 -3.82 -91.21
C ASP A 230 15.52 -3.91 -89.75
N CYS A 231 14.32 -3.37 -89.48
CA CYS A 231 13.41 -3.98 -88.50
C CYS A 231 12.00 -3.36 -88.57
N CYS A 232 11.30 -3.53 -89.70
CA CYS A 232 9.82 -3.59 -89.76
C CYS A 232 9.40 -4.05 -91.18
N PRO A 233 9.08 -5.34 -91.41
CA PRO A 233 8.63 -5.83 -92.72
C PRO A 233 7.14 -5.60 -93.02
N THR A 234 6.41 -4.80 -92.25
CA THR A 234 4.95 -4.69 -92.36
C THR A 234 4.42 -3.36 -92.90
N LEU A 235 5.28 -2.49 -93.42
CA LEU A 235 4.88 -1.25 -94.09
C LEU A 235 5.53 -1.16 -95.48
N ASN A 236 5.05 -1.99 -96.41
CA ASN A 236 5.20 -1.74 -97.85
C ASN A 236 3.79 -1.62 -98.45
N TYR A 237 3.40 -0.38 -98.72
CA TYR A 237 2.37 0.01 -99.69
C TYR A 237 2.98 1.03 -100.64
#